data_AF-A0A925T3H0-F1
#
_entry.id   AF-A0A925T3H0-F1
#
_cell.length_a   1.000
_cell.length_b   1.000
_cell.length_c   1.000
_cell.angle_alpha   90.00
_cell.angle_beta   90.00
_cell.angle_gamma   90.00
#
_symmetry.space_group_name_H-M   'P 1'
#
loop_
_entity.id
_entity.type
_entity.pdbx_description
1 polymer ?
#
loop_
_entity_poly.entity_id
_entity_poly.type
_entity_poly.pdbx_seq_one_letter_code
_entity_poly.pdbx_strand_id
1 'polypeptide(L)'
;MKQFLLIALLIITPKVICAQKPDILPLGWDLTYKSVLNANHVGPDNWVWKWLGPQYESPIRKLISTWNHEAIESSILLEFPAPHAAEHITMWFVRTKSQAYYIELVEEEDDPPHKTKEALKTPEYDRFFGVTSRWQQATPVKPENTPENAIPGYSGFLSFYDRSNSRQMLLVSEDFVICDTKKCDSFKPGRLAQALTILSRFKV
;
A
#
# COMPACT_ATOMS: atom_id res chain seq x y z
N MET A 1 3.63 -80.54 -3.39
CA MET A 1 4.46 -79.61 -2.60
C MET A 1 4.34 -78.22 -3.21
N LYS A 2 4.19 -77.21 -2.34
CA LYS A 2 3.59 -75.90 -2.57
C LYS A 2 4.43 -74.95 -3.44
N GLN A 3 3.80 -74.35 -4.45
CA GLN A 3 4.26 -73.11 -5.09
C GLN A 3 3.96 -71.94 -4.14
N PHE A 4 4.98 -71.14 -3.81
CA PHE A 4 4.81 -69.86 -3.13
C PHE A 4 4.90 -68.74 -4.16
N LEU A 5 3.77 -68.11 -4.45
CA LEU A 5 3.69 -66.86 -5.21
C LEU A 5 3.76 -65.70 -4.21
N LEU A 6 4.83 -64.91 -4.24
CA LEU A 6 4.99 -63.70 -3.43
C LEU A 6 4.43 -62.52 -4.24
N ILE A 7 3.24 -62.04 -3.86
CA ILE A 7 2.66 -60.79 -4.35
C ILE A 7 3.24 -59.66 -3.50
N ALA A 8 4.13 -58.86 -4.07
CA ALA A 8 4.61 -57.62 -3.46
C ALA A 8 3.57 -56.52 -3.67
N LEU A 9 2.81 -56.19 -2.63
CA LEU A 9 1.93 -55.01 -2.60
C LEU A 9 2.81 -53.75 -2.56
N LEU A 10 2.85 -52.99 -3.67
CA LEU A 10 3.37 -51.63 -3.68
C LEU A 10 2.37 -50.73 -2.94
N ILE A 11 2.68 -50.39 -1.70
CA ILE A 11 1.97 -49.37 -0.94
C ILE A 11 2.39 -48.01 -1.50
N ILE A 12 1.57 -47.45 -2.40
CA ILE A 12 1.70 -46.07 -2.85
C ILE A 12 1.16 -45.19 -1.71
N THR A 13 2.03 -44.75 -0.81
CA THR A 13 1.66 -43.73 0.18
C THR A 13 1.47 -42.40 -0.55
N PRO A 14 0.29 -41.77 -0.51
CA PRO A 14 0.13 -40.43 -1.05
C PRO A 14 1.02 -39.50 -0.23
N LYS A 15 2.01 -38.89 -0.88
CA LYS A 15 2.72 -37.76 -0.27
C LYS A 15 1.69 -36.67 -0.07
N VAL A 16 1.23 -36.52 1.18
CA VAL A 16 0.54 -35.32 1.64
C VAL A 16 1.53 -34.19 1.42
N ILE A 17 1.37 -33.46 0.32
CA ILE A 17 2.05 -32.19 0.11
C ILE A 17 1.39 -31.26 1.13
N CYS A 18 1.92 -31.25 2.35
CA CYS A 18 1.68 -30.16 3.27
C CYS A 18 2.15 -28.91 2.53
N ALA A 19 1.21 -28.11 2.04
CA ALA A 19 1.49 -26.77 1.57
C ALA A 19 2.15 -26.05 2.73
N GLN A 20 3.48 -25.92 2.68
CA GLN A 20 4.22 -25.06 3.59
C GLN A 20 3.58 -23.69 3.46
N LYS A 21 3.06 -23.18 4.58
CA LYS A 21 2.57 -21.80 4.66
C LYS A 21 3.73 -20.95 4.15
N PRO A 22 3.59 -20.24 3.01
CA PRO A 22 4.70 -19.52 2.44
C PRO A 22 5.20 -18.55 3.51
N ASP A 23 6.49 -18.64 3.83
CA ASP A 23 7.13 -17.70 4.74
C ASP A 23 6.81 -16.29 4.23
N ILE A 24 6.00 -15.56 4.99
CA ILE A 24 5.69 -14.17 4.69
C ILE A 24 6.99 -13.41 4.97
N LEU A 25 7.81 -13.24 3.94
CA LEU A 25 8.96 -12.36 4.01
C LEU A 25 8.45 -10.99 4.49
N PRO A 26 9.12 -10.36 5.47
CA PRO A 26 8.76 -9.01 5.85
C PRO A 26 8.87 -8.13 4.60
N LEU A 27 7.84 -7.34 4.29
CA LEU A 27 7.76 -6.51 3.09
C LEU A 27 8.86 -5.42 3.01
N GLY A 28 9.79 -5.36 3.97
CA GLY A 28 10.93 -4.46 3.99
C GLY A 28 10.60 -3.00 4.26
N TRP A 29 9.33 -2.66 4.52
CA TRP A 29 8.89 -1.30 4.81
C TRP A 29 9.19 -0.91 6.26
N ASP A 30 9.71 0.30 6.46
CA ASP A 30 9.67 0.98 7.74
C ASP A 30 8.29 1.60 7.92
N LEU A 31 7.41 0.89 8.63
CA LEU A 31 6.04 1.33 8.93
C LEU A 31 5.97 2.44 9.99
N THR A 32 7.12 2.89 10.54
CA THR A 32 7.19 4.13 11.32
C THR A 32 7.44 5.35 10.43
N TYR A 33 7.77 5.12 9.16
CA TYR A 33 8.14 6.12 8.15
C TYR A 33 9.34 7.02 8.47
N LYS A 34 9.99 6.83 9.62
CA LYS A 34 11.14 7.63 10.05
C LYS A 34 12.29 7.55 9.04
N SER A 35 12.52 6.38 8.45
CA SER A 35 13.59 6.19 7.45
C SER A 35 13.39 7.06 6.22
N VAL A 36 12.18 7.08 5.65
CA VAL A 36 11.88 7.89 4.44
C VAL A 36 11.79 9.38 4.76
N LEU A 37 11.29 9.75 5.94
CA LEU A 37 11.28 11.14 6.41
C LEU A 37 12.70 11.69 6.57
N ASN A 38 13.57 10.95 7.24
CA ASN A 38 14.97 11.32 7.46
C ASN A 38 15.74 11.42 6.14
N ALA A 39 15.56 10.47 5.22
CA ALA A 39 16.20 10.49 3.91
C ALA A 39 15.82 11.72 3.07
N ASN A 40 14.64 12.32 3.34
CA ASN A 40 14.15 13.52 2.69
C ASN A 40 14.32 14.79 3.54
N HIS A 41 15.09 14.74 4.62
CA HIS A 41 15.33 15.86 5.55
C HIS A 41 14.04 16.47 6.13
N VAL A 42 13.01 15.66 6.34
CA VAL A 42 11.72 16.09 6.90
C VAL A 42 11.77 15.98 8.43
N GLY A 43 11.94 17.12 9.09
CA GLY A 43 11.99 17.21 10.54
C GLY A 43 10.61 17.26 11.24
N PRO A 44 10.57 17.15 12.58
CA PRO A 44 9.34 17.09 13.38
C PRO A 44 8.39 18.28 13.25
N ASP A 45 8.89 19.44 12.81
CA ASP A 45 8.06 20.64 12.63
C ASP A 45 7.18 20.59 11.38
N ASN A 46 7.47 19.66 10.44
CA ASN A 46 6.70 19.47 9.22
C ASN A 46 5.32 18.88 9.52
N TRP A 47 4.35 19.27 8.71
CA TRP A 47 2.94 18.86 8.88
C TRP A 47 2.80 17.33 8.93
N VAL A 48 3.42 16.59 8.00
CA VAL A 48 3.32 15.12 7.94
C VAL A 48 3.83 14.43 9.21
N TRP A 49 4.83 15.01 9.86
CA TRP A 49 5.39 14.48 11.12
C TRP A 49 4.41 14.66 12.27
N LYS A 50 3.77 15.84 12.33
CA LYS A 50 2.75 16.16 13.33
C LYS A 50 1.49 15.33 13.13
N TRP A 51 1.10 15.09 11.89
CA TRP A 51 -0.04 14.25 11.51
C TRP A 51 0.15 12.80 11.95
N LEU A 52 1.32 12.19 11.69
CA LEU A 52 1.62 10.86 12.24
C LEU A 52 1.52 10.87 13.77
N GLY A 53 2.17 11.84 14.40
CA GLY A 53 2.30 11.89 15.85
C GLY A 53 3.32 10.88 16.40
N PRO A 54 3.70 11.01 17.67
CA PRO A 54 4.84 10.29 18.25
C PRO A 54 4.61 8.79 18.46
N GLN A 55 3.34 8.37 18.55
CA GLN A 55 2.93 6.99 18.83
C GLN A 55 2.29 6.31 17.62
N TYR A 56 2.48 6.86 16.43
CA TYR A 56 1.91 6.27 15.22
C TYR A 56 2.34 4.83 15.03
N GLU A 57 1.36 3.95 14.85
CA GLU A 57 1.56 2.60 14.38
C GLU A 57 0.66 2.37 13.18
N SER A 58 1.25 2.16 11.99
CA SER A 58 0.46 1.87 10.81
C SER A 58 -0.43 0.64 11.04
N PRO A 59 -1.76 0.74 10.81
CA PRO A 59 -2.69 -0.37 11.01
C PRO A 59 -2.40 -1.54 10.07
N ILE A 60 -1.61 -1.30 9.00
CA ILE A 60 -1.17 -2.34 8.08
C ILE A 60 -0.31 -3.41 8.73
N ARG A 61 0.41 -3.07 9.82
CA ARG A 61 1.28 -4.00 10.54
C ARG A 61 0.53 -5.27 10.94
N LYS A 62 -0.67 -5.11 11.49
CA LYS A 62 -1.54 -6.22 11.88
C LYS A 62 -2.00 -7.02 10.66
N LEU A 63 -2.40 -6.35 9.58
CA LEU A 63 -2.85 -7.01 8.36
C LEU A 63 -1.75 -7.85 7.70
N ILE A 64 -0.52 -7.33 7.63
CA ILE A 64 0.65 -8.08 7.12
C ILE A 64 0.90 -9.31 8.00
N SER A 65 0.93 -9.14 9.33
CA SER A 65 1.20 -10.26 10.25
C SER A 65 0.14 -11.37 10.23
N THR A 66 -1.09 -11.03 9.84
CA THR A 66 -2.23 -11.95 9.79
C THR A 66 -2.55 -12.41 8.37
N TRP A 67 -1.73 -12.03 7.38
CA TRP A 67 -1.94 -12.42 5.99
C TRP A 67 -1.96 -13.94 5.87
N ASN A 68 -3.04 -14.48 5.33
CA ASN A 68 -3.30 -15.92 5.28
C ASN A 68 -3.65 -16.41 3.87
N HIS A 69 -3.43 -15.58 2.86
CA HIS A 69 -3.59 -15.96 1.44
C HIS A 69 -2.26 -16.48 0.89
N GLU A 70 -2.21 -16.66 -0.43
CA GLU A 70 -0.96 -16.93 -1.15
C GLU A 70 0.13 -15.88 -0.84
N ALA A 71 1.38 -16.26 -1.09
CA ALA A 71 2.53 -15.37 -0.96
C ALA A 71 2.33 -14.08 -1.78
N ILE A 72 2.68 -12.95 -1.18
CA ILE A 72 2.67 -11.64 -1.84
C ILE A 72 3.79 -11.61 -2.89
N GLU A 73 3.43 -11.34 -4.14
CA GLU A 73 4.36 -11.16 -5.27
C GLU A 73 4.77 -9.69 -5.40
N SER A 74 3.80 -8.80 -5.24
CA SER A 74 4.02 -7.36 -5.15
C SER A 74 2.93 -6.68 -4.34
N SER A 75 3.25 -5.50 -3.83
CA SER A 75 2.32 -4.73 -3.02
C SER A 75 2.57 -3.22 -3.11
N ILE A 76 1.48 -2.46 -2.97
CA ILE A 76 1.49 -1.01 -2.86
C ILE A 76 0.73 -0.65 -1.58
N LEU A 77 1.30 0.22 -0.77
CA LEU A 77 0.65 0.80 0.40
C LEU A 77 0.64 2.31 0.27
N LEU A 78 -0.54 2.91 0.38
CA LEU A 78 -0.75 4.34 0.50
C LEU A 78 -1.24 4.64 1.92
N GLU A 79 -0.61 5.58 2.59
CA GLU A 79 -1.10 6.13 3.86
C GLU A 79 -1.08 7.65 3.81
N PHE A 80 -2.24 8.27 3.95
CA PHE A 80 -2.41 9.71 3.78
C PHE A 80 -3.61 10.24 4.59
N PRO A 81 -3.65 11.53 4.90
CA PRO A 81 -4.78 12.15 5.60
C PRO A 81 -6.00 12.28 4.70
N ALA A 82 -7.18 12.02 5.24
CA ALA A 82 -8.43 12.38 4.62
C ALA A 82 -8.53 13.91 4.43
N PRO A 83 -9.05 14.40 3.29
CA PRO A 83 -9.11 15.84 3.00
C PRO A 83 -9.95 16.70 3.97
N HIS A 84 -10.87 16.10 4.73
CA HIS A 84 -11.87 16.85 5.50
C HIS A 84 -11.64 16.88 7.01
N ALA A 85 -11.12 15.81 7.61
CA ALA A 85 -10.82 15.77 9.04
C ALA A 85 -9.44 15.16 9.36
N ALA A 86 -8.59 15.00 8.34
CA ALA A 86 -7.22 14.47 8.45
C ALA A 86 -7.13 13.06 9.05
N GLU A 87 -8.23 12.29 9.00
CA GLU A 87 -8.26 10.88 9.38
C GLU A 87 -7.19 10.08 8.63
N HIS A 88 -6.64 9.04 9.25
CA HIS A 88 -5.70 8.16 8.57
C HIS A 88 -6.43 7.27 7.57
N ILE A 89 -6.20 7.51 6.28
CA ILE A 89 -6.60 6.61 5.21
C ILE A 89 -5.43 5.70 4.88
N THR A 90 -5.67 4.39 4.96
CA THR A 90 -4.74 3.34 4.55
C THR A 90 -5.33 2.57 3.38
N MET A 91 -4.67 2.60 2.23
CA MET A 91 -5.03 1.78 1.08
C MET A 91 -3.91 0.79 0.78
N TRP A 92 -4.23 -0.50 0.81
CA TRP A 92 -3.28 -1.58 0.56
C TRP A 92 -3.71 -2.43 -0.62
N PHE A 93 -2.84 -2.45 -1.63
CA PHE A 93 -3.01 -3.22 -2.85
C PHE A 93 -2.05 -4.38 -2.81
N VAL A 94 -2.56 -5.60 -2.96
CA VAL A 94 -1.78 -6.83 -2.85
C VAL A 94 -1.96 -7.67 -4.09
N ARG A 95 -0.85 -8.12 -4.67
CA ARG A 95 -0.83 -9.11 -5.74
C ARG A 95 -0.22 -10.39 -5.23
N THR A 96 -0.94 -11.50 -5.36
CA THR A 96 -0.42 -12.84 -5.14
C THR A 96 -0.09 -13.51 -6.47
N LYS A 97 0.15 -14.82 -6.51
CA LYS A 97 0.28 -15.53 -7.78
C LYS A 97 -1.02 -15.51 -8.58
N SER A 98 -2.15 -15.82 -7.93
CA SER A 98 -3.42 -16.04 -8.61
C SER A 98 -4.36 -14.82 -8.62
N GLN A 99 -4.25 -13.91 -7.66
CA GLN A 99 -5.24 -12.84 -7.45
C GLN A 99 -4.58 -11.49 -7.17
N ALA A 100 -5.41 -10.44 -7.18
CA ALA A 100 -5.08 -9.12 -6.67
C ALA A 100 -6.19 -8.65 -5.71
N TYR A 101 -5.84 -7.87 -4.69
CA TYR A 101 -6.73 -7.41 -3.66
C TYR A 101 -6.55 -5.91 -3.40
N TYR A 102 -7.65 -5.26 -3.03
CA TYR A 102 -7.67 -3.93 -2.43
C TYR A 102 -8.21 -4.06 -1.00
N ILE A 103 -7.52 -3.41 -0.07
CA ILE A 103 -7.95 -3.29 1.33
C ILE A 103 -7.86 -1.81 1.70
N GLU A 104 -8.94 -1.26 2.23
CA GLU A 104 -9.01 0.11 2.73
C GLU A 104 -9.30 0.08 4.23
N LEU A 105 -8.61 0.93 4.98
CA LEU A 105 -8.91 1.25 6.36
C LEU A 105 -9.02 2.76 6.48
N VAL A 106 -10.12 3.24 7.04
CA VAL A 106 -10.30 4.63 7.45
C VAL A 106 -10.43 4.65 8.96
N GLU A 107 -9.49 5.30 9.65
CA GLU A 107 -9.54 5.45 11.11
C GLU A 107 -10.47 6.61 11.47
N GLU A 108 -11.57 6.32 12.15
CA GLU A 108 -12.49 7.32 12.70
C GLU A 108 -12.24 7.46 14.21
N GLU A 109 -12.37 8.67 14.75
CA GLU A 109 -12.00 8.99 16.15
C GLU A 109 -12.85 8.21 17.19
N ASP A 110 -14.08 7.83 16.83
CA ASP A 110 -15.08 7.21 17.72
C ASP A 110 -15.73 5.91 17.18
N ASP A 111 -15.30 5.37 16.03
CA ASP A 111 -15.88 4.15 15.42
C ASP A 111 -14.76 3.15 15.07
N PRO A 112 -14.95 1.81 15.23
CA PRO A 112 -14.08 0.82 14.59
C PRO A 112 -13.75 1.21 13.14
N PRO A 113 -12.47 1.15 12.74
CA PRO A 113 -12.05 1.61 11.43
C PRO A 113 -12.85 0.93 10.33
N HIS A 114 -13.43 1.73 9.44
CA HIS A 114 -14.17 1.21 8.31
C HIS A 114 -13.22 0.41 7.43
N LYS A 115 -13.49 -0.90 7.28
CA LYS A 115 -12.64 -1.81 6.53
C LYS A 115 -13.35 -2.33 5.29
N THR A 116 -12.85 -1.95 4.13
CA THR A 116 -13.23 -2.57 2.86
C THR A 116 -12.17 -3.58 2.44
N LYS A 117 -12.59 -4.75 1.94
CA LYS A 117 -11.72 -5.70 1.24
C LYS A 117 -12.43 -6.23 0.00
N GLU A 118 -11.78 -6.14 -1.14
CA GLU A 118 -12.31 -6.62 -2.41
C GLU A 118 -11.21 -7.22 -3.29
N ALA A 119 -11.64 -8.04 -4.25
CA ALA A 119 -10.75 -8.54 -5.29
C ALA A 119 -10.63 -7.50 -6.42
N LEU A 120 -9.40 -7.29 -6.88
CA LEU A 120 -9.11 -6.48 -8.07
C LEU A 120 -8.91 -7.38 -9.28
N LYS A 121 -9.16 -6.84 -10.48
CA LYS A 121 -8.72 -7.49 -11.70
C LYS A 121 -7.20 -7.41 -11.77
N THR A 122 -6.54 -8.58 -11.82
CA THR A 122 -5.08 -8.68 -11.90
C THR A 122 -4.45 -7.75 -12.95
N PRO A 123 -4.95 -7.65 -14.20
CA PRO A 123 -4.36 -6.74 -15.19
C PRO A 123 -4.44 -5.25 -14.81
N GLU A 124 -5.47 -4.84 -14.05
CA GLU A 124 -5.60 -3.46 -13.57
C GLU A 124 -4.56 -3.18 -12.48
N TYR A 125 -4.38 -4.11 -11.53
CA TYR A 125 -3.32 -4.04 -10.53
C TYR A 125 -1.94 -3.96 -11.19
N ASP A 126 -1.63 -4.87 -12.14
CA ASP A 126 -0.31 -4.95 -12.75
C ASP A 126 0.04 -3.65 -13.50
N ARG A 127 -0.95 -3.04 -14.16
CA ARG A 127 -0.81 -1.73 -14.80
C ARG A 127 -0.60 -0.61 -13.78
N PHE A 128 -1.38 -0.60 -12.70
CA PHE A 128 -1.26 0.39 -11.63
C PHE A 128 0.13 0.31 -10.96
N PHE A 129 0.58 -0.89 -10.59
CA PHE A 129 1.92 -1.14 -10.06
C PHE A 129 3.00 -0.72 -11.04
N GLY A 130 2.89 -1.10 -12.32
CA GLY A 130 3.87 -0.73 -13.34
C GLY A 130 3.99 0.79 -13.54
N VAL A 131 2.91 1.56 -13.42
CA VAL A 131 2.97 3.03 -13.49
C VAL A 131 3.61 3.62 -12.24
N THR A 132 3.11 3.25 -11.07
CA THR A 132 3.44 3.89 -9.79
C THR A 132 4.85 3.54 -9.31
N SER A 133 5.29 2.29 -9.45
CA SER A 133 6.63 1.82 -9.01
C SER A 133 7.81 2.58 -9.63
N ARG A 134 7.61 3.20 -10.80
CA ARG A 134 8.64 3.96 -11.52
C ARG A 134 8.72 5.43 -11.12
N TRP A 135 7.82 5.90 -10.26
CA TRP A 135 7.81 7.31 -9.85
C TRP A 135 9.08 7.69 -9.11
N GLN A 136 9.42 8.97 -9.21
CA GLN A 136 10.48 9.57 -8.41
C GLN A 136 9.86 10.43 -7.32
N GLN A 137 10.61 10.60 -6.23
CA GLN A 137 10.25 11.48 -5.12
C GLN A 137 9.96 12.89 -5.66
N ALA A 138 8.75 13.39 -5.38
CA ALA A 138 8.42 14.78 -5.69
C ALA A 138 9.00 15.70 -4.61
N THR A 139 9.32 16.93 -5.01
CA THR A 139 9.64 18.00 -4.07
C THR A 139 8.39 18.85 -3.89
N PRO A 140 7.94 19.11 -2.65
CA PRO A 140 6.77 19.94 -2.43
C PRO A 140 7.03 21.37 -2.88
N VAL A 141 5.97 22.07 -3.28
CA VAL A 141 6.05 23.52 -3.46
C VAL A 141 6.40 24.18 -2.13
N LYS A 142 7.02 25.36 -2.22
CA LYS A 142 7.30 26.15 -1.03
C LYS A 142 5.99 26.52 -0.31
N PRO A 143 5.98 26.62 1.03
CA PRO A 143 4.77 26.92 1.80
C PRO A 143 4.03 28.18 1.33
N GLU A 144 4.76 29.22 0.91
CA GLU A 144 4.17 30.45 0.39
C GLU A 144 3.44 30.27 -0.95
N ASN A 145 3.66 29.16 -1.66
CA ASN A 145 3.03 28.81 -2.93
C ASN A 145 2.00 27.69 -2.78
N THR A 146 1.87 27.10 -1.60
CA THR A 146 0.83 26.12 -1.30
C THR A 146 -0.55 26.77 -1.42
N PRO A 147 -1.55 26.10 -2.05
CA PRO A 147 -2.93 26.57 -2.07
C PRO A 147 -3.48 26.82 -0.66
N GLU A 148 -4.38 27.79 -0.51
CA GLU A 148 -4.83 28.33 0.79
C GLU A 148 -5.40 27.28 1.75
N ASN A 149 -5.98 26.20 1.22
CA ASN A 149 -6.57 25.10 1.99
C ASN A 149 -5.82 23.77 1.83
N ALA A 150 -4.64 23.77 1.20
CA ALA A 150 -3.85 22.56 0.98
C ALA A 150 -2.83 22.35 2.11
N ILE A 151 -2.45 21.09 2.30
CA ILE A 151 -1.41 20.72 3.24
C ILE A 151 -0.04 21.18 2.67
N PRO A 152 0.74 22.00 3.41
CA PRO A 152 2.07 22.39 2.99
C PRO A 152 3.06 21.24 3.17
N GLY A 153 4.01 21.12 2.24
CA GLY A 153 5.04 20.09 2.28
C GLY A 153 4.51 18.72 1.81
N TYR A 154 4.85 17.69 2.56
CA TYR A 154 4.43 16.32 2.27
C TYR A 154 3.09 16.00 2.94
N SER A 155 2.29 15.16 2.28
CA SER A 155 0.90 14.83 2.63
C SER A 155 0.62 13.33 2.55
N GLY A 156 1.61 12.49 2.86
CA GLY A 156 1.43 11.04 2.97
C GLY A 156 2.63 10.23 2.50
N PHE A 157 2.40 8.93 2.38
CA PHE A 157 3.41 7.92 2.11
C PHE A 157 2.94 6.96 1.03
N LEU A 158 3.89 6.53 0.19
CA LEU A 158 3.68 5.50 -0.82
C LEU A 158 4.81 4.49 -0.72
N SER A 159 4.45 3.25 -0.36
CA SER A 159 5.38 2.14 -0.19
C SER A 159 5.14 1.08 -1.26
N PHE A 160 6.22 0.55 -1.83
CA PHE A 160 6.24 -0.47 -2.86
C PHE A 160 7.02 -1.69 -2.38
N TYR A 161 6.53 -2.85 -2.72
CA TYR A 161 7.22 -4.12 -2.54
C TYR A 161 7.07 -4.94 -3.80
N ASP A 162 8.17 -5.56 -4.22
CA ASP A 162 8.16 -6.78 -5.02
C ASP A 162 9.19 -7.75 -4.42
N ARG A 163 9.21 -9.00 -4.87
CA ARG A 163 10.14 -10.02 -4.33
C ARG A 163 11.63 -9.67 -4.44
N SER A 164 11.99 -8.66 -5.22
CA SER A 164 13.37 -8.22 -5.40
C SER A 164 13.72 -6.96 -4.63
N ASN A 165 12.73 -6.11 -4.29
CA ASN A 165 13.00 -4.79 -3.72
C ASN A 165 11.82 -4.22 -2.91
N SER A 166 12.15 -3.36 -1.96
CA SER A 166 11.21 -2.55 -1.20
C SER A 166 11.62 -1.08 -1.25
N ARG A 167 10.68 -0.18 -1.50
CA ARG A 167 10.93 1.26 -1.54
C ARG A 167 9.79 2.04 -0.92
N GLN A 168 10.09 3.14 -0.25
CA GLN A 168 9.11 4.09 0.26
C GLN A 168 9.43 5.48 -0.27
N MET A 169 8.40 6.27 -0.53
CA MET A 169 8.50 7.68 -0.92
C MET A 169 7.42 8.50 -0.21
N LEU A 170 7.66 9.80 -0.09
CA LEU A 170 6.70 10.77 0.42
C LEU A 170 5.80 11.27 -0.71
N LEU A 171 4.53 11.49 -0.41
CA LEU A 171 3.57 12.11 -1.31
C LEU A 171 3.45 13.61 -1.03
N VAL A 172 3.21 14.40 -2.06
CA VAL A 172 2.91 15.84 -1.96
C VAL A 172 1.44 16.09 -2.32
N SER A 173 0.88 17.23 -1.93
CA SER A 173 -0.52 17.58 -2.25
C SER A 173 -0.83 17.47 -3.75
N GLU A 174 0.13 17.83 -4.61
CA GLU A 174 0.05 17.75 -6.08
C GLU A 174 -0.01 16.32 -6.63
N ASP A 175 0.33 15.31 -5.82
CA ASP A 175 0.10 13.91 -6.19
C ASP A 175 -1.40 13.59 -6.21
N PHE A 176 -2.19 14.24 -5.35
CA PHE A 176 -3.63 14.05 -5.26
C PHE A 176 -4.37 15.02 -6.18
N VAL A 177 -4.08 16.32 -6.07
CA VAL A 177 -4.78 17.38 -6.78
C VAL A 177 -3.83 18.51 -7.13
N ILE A 178 -3.86 18.95 -8.39
CA ILE A 178 -3.07 20.09 -8.85
C ILE A 178 -4.03 21.27 -9.00
N CYS A 179 -3.83 22.29 -8.16
CA CYS A 179 -4.55 23.56 -8.25
C CYS A 179 -3.82 24.51 -9.19
N ASP A 180 -4.52 25.14 -10.12
CA ASP A 180 -3.91 26.12 -11.04
C ASP A 180 -3.66 27.48 -10.36
N THR A 181 -4.39 27.75 -9.27
CA THR A 181 -4.30 28.99 -8.48
C THR A 181 -4.21 28.69 -6.98
N LYS A 182 -3.81 29.69 -6.18
CA LYS A 182 -3.81 29.58 -4.71
C LYS A 182 -5.18 29.29 -4.12
N LYS A 183 -6.25 29.78 -4.75
CA LYS A 183 -7.63 29.56 -4.28
C LYS A 183 -8.18 28.19 -4.69
N CYS A 184 -7.47 27.47 -5.56
CA CYS A 184 -7.90 26.20 -6.12
C CYS A 184 -9.31 26.25 -6.73
N ASP A 185 -9.65 27.36 -7.39
CA ASP A 185 -10.90 27.54 -8.14
C ASP A 185 -10.93 26.71 -9.44
N SER A 186 -9.75 26.38 -9.98
CA SER A 186 -9.53 25.37 -11.01
C SER A 186 -8.56 24.31 -10.52
N PHE A 187 -8.90 23.04 -10.75
CA PHE A 187 -8.05 21.91 -10.39
C PHE A 187 -8.09 20.79 -11.44
N LYS A 188 -7.02 19.99 -11.44
CA LYS A 188 -6.92 18.74 -12.20
C LYS A 188 -6.38 17.63 -11.30
N PRO A 189 -6.68 16.35 -11.60
CA PRO A 189 -6.19 15.25 -10.79
C PRO A 189 -4.65 15.21 -10.83
N GLY A 190 -4.04 15.00 -9.66
CA GLY A 190 -2.61 14.74 -9.56
C GLY A 190 -2.24 13.35 -10.07
N ARG A 191 -0.93 13.02 -10.08
CA ARG A 191 -0.48 11.73 -10.66
C ARG A 191 -1.02 10.50 -9.92
N LEU A 192 -1.26 10.58 -8.60
CA LEU A 192 -1.88 9.53 -7.80
C LEU A 192 -3.36 9.38 -8.13
N ALA A 193 -4.11 10.48 -8.13
CA ALA A 193 -5.52 10.45 -8.52
C ALA A 193 -5.70 9.88 -9.94
N GLN A 194 -4.87 10.32 -10.90
CA GLN A 194 -4.87 9.76 -12.26
C GLN A 194 -4.53 8.28 -12.28
N ALA A 195 -3.50 7.83 -11.55
CA ALA A 195 -3.12 6.43 -11.52
C ALA A 195 -4.19 5.53 -10.89
N LEU A 196 -4.88 6.00 -9.85
CA LEU A 196 -5.97 5.26 -9.22
C LEU A 196 -7.09 4.94 -10.23
N THR A 197 -7.37 5.82 -11.20
CA THR A 197 -8.38 5.56 -12.25
C THR A 197 -8.07 4.36 -13.16
N ILE A 198 -6.84 3.81 -13.12
CA ILE A 198 -6.51 2.54 -13.78
C ILE A 198 -7.39 1.41 -13.23
N LEU A 199 -7.66 1.45 -11.92
CA LEU A 199 -8.50 0.49 -11.23
C LEU A 199 -9.95 0.90 -11.41
N SER A 200 -10.79 -0.02 -11.88
CA SER A 200 -12.18 0.30 -12.22
C SER A 200 -13.00 0.81 -11.03
N ARG A 201 -12.61 0.51 -9.79
CA ARG A 201 -13.24 1.03 -8.57
C ARG A 201 -13.17 2.56 -8.45
N PHE A 202 -12.09 3.18 -8.91
CA PHE A 202 -11.88 4.62 -8.74
C PHE A 202 -12.23 5.42 -10.00
N LYS A 203 -12.91 4.79 -10.96
CA LYS A 203 -13.48 5.51 -12.11
C LYS A 203 -14.81 6.12 -11.68
N VAL A 204 -14.86 7.45 -11.66
CA VAL A 204 -16.08 8.24 -11.51
C VAL A 204 -16.68 8.50 -12.88
#